data_AF-A0A4R6A5P6-F1
#
_entry.id   AF-A0A4R6A5P6-F1
#
_cell.length_a   1.000
_cell.length_b   1.000
_cell.length_c   1.000
_cell.angle_alpha   90.00
_cell.angle_beta   90.00
_cell.angle_gamma   90.00
#
_symmetry.space_group_name_H-M   'P 1'
#
loop_
_entity.id
_entity.type
_entity.pdbx_description
1 polymer ?
#
loop_
_entity_poly.entity_id
_entity_poly.type
_entity_poly.pdbx_seq_one_letter_code
_entity_poly.pdbx_strand_id
1 'polypeptide(L)'
;MFDSLDAETLARLQRPDRPPPGVAFQPLDMQGALGRADAFRLTASLGLADDARSDAAAEWLWSRLAPAAPLVVTVDGTRARLGEAAALAWLIDKARG
;
A
#
# COMPACT_ATOMS: atom_id res chain seq x y z
N MET A 1 -7.87 -0.39 17.81
CA MET A 1 -6.80 -0.60 18.79
C MET A 1 -5.71 -1.37 18.06
N PHE A 2 -4.58 -0.72 17.77
CA PHE A 2 -3.50 -1.21 16.90
C PHE A 2 -2.54 -2.15 17.66
N ASP A 3 -3.05 -3.26 18.21
CA ASP A 3 -2.34 -3.99 19.29
C ASP A 3 -1.41 -5.13 18.86
N SER A 4 -1.00 -5.22 17.60
CA SER A 4 -0.06 -6.28 17.20
C SER A 4 0.68 -5.97 15.91
N LEU A 5 1.30 -4.79 15.86
CA LEU A 5 2.32 -4.49 14.86
C LEU A 5 3.59 -4.07 15.55
N ASP A 6 4.70 -4.63 15.07
CA ASP A 6 6.02 -4.18 15.48
C ASP A 6 6.14 -2.68 15.20
N ALA A 7 6.56 -1.93 16.22
CA ALA A 7 6.62 -0.47 16.20
C ALA A 7 7.46 0.07 15.02
N GLU A 8 8.41 -0.72 14.52
CA GLU A 8 9.23 -0.37 13.36
C GLU A 8 8.41 -0.34 12.06
N THR A 9 7.47 -1.28 11.88
CA THR A 9 6.63 -1.35 10.68
C THR A 9 5.63 -0.20 10.66
N LEU A 10 5.02 0.11 11.81
CA LEU A 10 4.15 1.28 11.96
C LEU A 10 4.94 2.58 11.69
N ALA A 11 6.14 2.72 12.25
CA ALA A 11 6.98 3.89 12.05
C ALA A 11 7.41 4.07 10.57
N ARG A 12 7.66 2.99 9.83
CA ARG A 12 7.94 3.04 8.37
C ARG A 12 6.73 3.48 7.56
N LEU A 13 5.54 2.97 7.87
CA LEU A 13 4.30 3.41 7.21
C LEU A 13 3.97 4.88 7.51
N GLN A 14 4.34 5.36 8.70
CA GLN A 14 4.14 6.74 9.16
C GLN A 14 5.30 7.67 8.81
N ARG A 15 6.39 7.19 8.16
CA ARG A 15 7.50 8.06 7.78
C ARG A 15 6.99 9.18 6.88
N PRO A 16 7.37 10.45 7.16
CA PRO A 16 6.92 11.60 6.40
C PRO A 16 7.70 11.71 5.09
N ASP A 17 7.59 10.70 4.22
CA ASP A 17 7.88 10.90 2.81
C ASP A 17 6.67 11.57 2.16
N ARG A 18 6.92 12.64 1.41
CA ARG A 18 5.84 13.33 0.71
C ARG A 18 5.33 12.43 -0.41
N PRO A 19 4.01 12.28 -0.59
CA PRO A 19 3.48 11.60 -1.77
C PRO A 19 3.89 12.35 -3.05
N PRO A 20 3.99 11.64 -4.20
CA PRO A 20 4.17 12.28 -5.49
C PRO A 20 3.04 13.28 -5.78
N PRO A 21 3.26 14.25 -6.69
CA PRO A 21 2.21 15.17 -7.13
C PRO A 21 0.95 14.41 -7.58
N GLY A 22 -0.22 14.90 -7.16
CA GLY A 22 -1.51 14.30 -7.50
C GLY A 22 -1.85 13.00 -6.74
N VAL A 23 -1.00 12.54 -5.81
CA VAL A 23 -1.24 11.33 -5.02
C VAL A 23 -1.63 11.70 -3.59
N ALA A 24 -2.73 11.12 -3.11
CA ALA A 24 -3.15 11.17 -1.71
C ALA A 24 -3.26 9.75 -1.16
N PHE A 25 -2.76 9.52 0.05
CA PHE A 25 -2.80 8.20 0.69
C PHE A 25 -3.26 8.35 2.13
N GLN A 26 -4.27 7.57 2.50
CA GLN A 26 -4.85 7.58 3.82
C GLN A 26 -4.98 6.14 4.34
N PRO A 27 -4.16 5.72 5.31
CA PRO A 27 -4.42 4.51 6.08
C PRO A 27 -5.78 4.62 6.79
N LEU A 28 -6.61 3.60 6.67
CA LEU A 28 -7.94 3.53 7.28
C LEU A 28 -7.97 2.59 8.48
N ASP A 29 -7.41 1.40 8.29
CA ASP A 29 -7.40 0.35 9.31
C ASP A 29 -6.17 -0.53 9.14
N MET A 30 -5.71 -1.08 10.26
CA MET A 30 -4.58 -1.97 10.27
C MET A 30 -4.75 -3.02 11.36
N GLN A 31 -4.69 -4.28 10.94
CA GLN A 31 -4.97 -5.43 11.78
C GLN A 31 -3.76 -6.36 11.74
N GLY A 32 -3.34 -6.88 12.90
CA GLY A 32 -2.48 -8.05 12.93
C GLY A 32 -3.19 -9.20 12.21
N ALA A 33 -2.47 -9.99 11.42
CA ALA A 33 -3.07 -11.14 10.77
C ALA A 33 -3.43 -12.19 11.83
N LEU A 34 -4.71 -12.61 11.83
CA LEU A 34 -5.18 -13.74 12.64
C LEU A 34 -4.47 -15.02 12.19
N GLY A 35 -3.41 -15.43 12.91
CA GLY A 35 -2.78 -16.74 12.75
C GLY A 35 -1.31 -16.76 12.30
N ARG A 36 -0.67 -15.61 12.04
CA ARG A 36 0.80 -15.53 11.86
C ARG A 36 1.35 -14.29 12.56
N ALA A 37 2.35 -14.49 13.41
CA ALA A 37 2.94 -13.45 14.26
C ALA A 37 3.64 -12.32 13.47
N ASP A 38 3.94 -12.54 12.19
CA ASP A 38 4.73 -11.69 11.32
C ASP A 38 3.94 -11.11 10.13
N ALA A 39 2.62 -11.25 10.12
CA ALA A 39 1.77 -10.72 9.06
C ALA A 39 0.80 -9.65 9.57
N PHE A 40 0.55 -8.65 8.74
CA PHE A 40 -0.44 -7.61 9.00
C PHE A 40 -1.31 -7.38 7.76
N ARG A 41 -2.54 -6.92 7.99
CA ARG A 41 -3.44 -6.41 6.96
C ARG A 41 -3.51 -4.89 7.11
N LEU A 42 -3.09 -4.18 6.07
CA LEU A 42 -3.30 -2.74 5.93
C LEU A 42 -4.46 -2.48 4.98
N THR A 43 -5.43 -1.68 5.43
CA THR A 43 -6.50 -1.14 4.60
C THR A 43 -6.28 0.36 4.47
N ALA A 44 -6.19 0.85 3.24
CA ALA A 44 -5.91 2.25 2.96
C ALA A 44 -6.67 2.73 1.72
N SER A 45 -6.94 4.02 1.66
CA SER A 45 -7.41 4.72 0.47
C SER A 45 -6.25 5.36 -0.26
N LEU A 46 -6.20 5.16 -1.58
CA LEU A 46 -5.29 5.85 -2.49
C LEU A 46 -6.14 6.71 -3.42
N GLY A 47 -6.00 8.03 -3.31
CA GLY A 47 -6.58 9.01 -4.22
C GLY A 47 -5.56 9.43 -5.26
N LEU A 48 -5.99 9.51 -6.52
CA LEU A 48 -5.16 9.95 -7.65
C LEU A 48 -5.91 11.05 -8.40
N ALA A 49 -5.26 12.19 -8.59
CA ALA A 49 -5.72 13.23 -9.50
C ALA A 49 -5.58 12.76 -10.96
N ASP A 50 -6.27 13.43 -11.88
CA ASP A 50 -6.29 13.05 -13.30
C ASP A 50 -4.89 13.03 -13.93
N ASP A 51 -4.01 13.96 -13.51
CA ASP A 51 -2.63 14.09 -13.97
C ASP A 51 -1.63 13.24 -13.18
N ALA A 52 -2.07 12.54 -12.12
CA ALA A 52 -1.19 11.71 -11.31
C ALA A 52 -0.70 10.51 -12.12
N ARG A 53 0.59 10.18 -12.01
CA ARG A 53 1.15 8.99 -12.66
C ARG A 53 1.04 7.76 -11.76
N SER A 54 0.45 6.70 -12.27
CA SER A 54 0.25 5.45 -11.52
C SER A 54 1.55 4.73 -11.19
N ASP A 55 2.57 4.84 -12.05
CA ASP A 55 3.91 4.28 -11.80
C ASP A 55 4.58 4.96 -10.60
N ALA A 56 4.58 6.29 -10.56
CA ALA A 56 5.11 7.07 -9.45
C ALA A 56 4.37 6.79 -8.13
N ALA A 57 3.04 6.66 -8.18
CA ALA A 57 2.23 6.29 -7.02
C ALA A 57 2.57 4.87 -6.52
N ALA A 58 2.73 3.92 -7.45
CA ALA A 58 3.06 2.54 -7.13
C ALA A 58 4.48 2.40 -6.56
N GLU A 59 5.49 3.03 -7.16
CA GLU A 59 6.87 3.02 -6.65
C GLU A 59 6.94 3.61 -5.25
N TRP A 60 6.28 4.76 -5.05
CA TRP A 60 6.21 5.40 -3.75
C TRP A 60 5.54 4.51 -2.71
N LEU A 61 4.38 3.91 -3.03
CA LEU A 61 3.69 3.02 -2.10
C LEU A 61 4.50 1.73 -1.85
N TRP A 62 5.14 1.20 -2.88
CA TRP A 62 5.98 0.02 -2.81
C TRP A 62 7.18 0.24 -1.90
N SER A 63 7.86 1.39 -1.98
CA SER A 63 9.00 1.71 -1.11
C SER A 63 8.66 1.65 0.38
N ARG A 64 7.39 1.88 0.74
CA ARG A 64 6.87 1.82 2.12
C ARG A 64 6.51 0.40 2.56
N LEU A 65 6.16 -0.46 1.61
CA LEU A 65 5.64 -1.81 1.85
C LEU A 65 6.68 -2.92 1.54
N ALA A 66 7.71 -2.62 0.77
CA ALA A 66 8.74 -3.53 0.28
C ALA A 66 9.35 -4.51 1.31
N PRO A 67 9.60 -4.14 2.60
CA PRO A 67 10.08 -5.12 3.57
C PRO A 67 9.09 -6.27 3.86
N ALA A 68 7.82 -6.16 3.47
CA ALA A 68 6.77 -7.16 3.70
C ALA A 68 6.40 -7.98 2.45
N ALA A 69 7.21 -7.94 1.38
CA ALA A 69 6.97 -8.75 0.19
C ALA A 69 7.08 -10.26 0.49
N PRO A 70 6.24 -11.11 -0.13
CA PRO A 70 5.26 -10.83 -1.18
C PRO A 70 3.93 -10.27 -0.65
N LEU A 71 3.43 -9.21 -1.29
CA LEU A 71 2.20 -8.51 -0.88
C LEU A 71 0.97 -9.15 -1.52
N VAL A 72 -0.15 -9.22 -0.80
CA VAL A 72 -1.46 -9.52 -1.38
C VAL A 72 -2.31 -8.26 -1.30
N VAL A 73 -2.67 -7.70 -2.45
CA VAL A 73 -3.35 -6.41 -2.57
C VAL A 73 -4.70 -6.62 -3.25
N THR A 74 -5.70 -5.87 -2.80
CA THR A 74 -6.98 -5.75 -3.48
C THR A 74 -7.18 -4.31 -3.92
N VAL A 75 -7.30 -4.07 -5.22
CA VAL A 75 -7.59 -2.75 -5.81
C VAL A 75 -8.87 -2.88 -6.64
N ASP A 76 -9.87 -2.05 -6.36
CA ASP A 76 -11.18 -2.07 -7.04
C ASP A 76 -11.76 -3.49 -7.20
N GLY A 77 -11.84 -4.22 -6.09
CA GLY A 77 -12.32 -5.61 -6.07
C GLY A 77 -11.39 -6.65 -6.70
N THR A 78 -10.36 -6.25 -7.43
CA THR A 78 -9.36 -7.16 -8.02
C THR A 78 -8.28 -7.49 -7.00
N ARG A 79 -8.21 -8.77 -6.59
CA ARG A 79 -7.19 -9.28 -5.68
C ARG A 79 -6.01 -9.89 -6.45
N ALA A 80 -4.79 -9.52 -6.10
CA ALA A 80 -3.57 -10.02 -6.71
C ALA A 80 -2.43 -10.20 -5.69
N ARG A 81 -1.49 -11.10 -6.00
CA ARG A 81 -0.23 -11.24 -5.28
C ARG A 81 0.86 -10.54 -6.06
N LEU A 82 1.57 -9.61 -5.41
CA LEU A 82 2.55 -8.73 -6.04
C LEU A 82 3.94 -9.02 -5.49
N GLY A 83 4.91 -9.08 -6.40
CA GLY A 83 6.34 -9.19 -6.09
C GLY A 83 7.15 -7.94 -6.42
N GLU A 84 6.56 -6.96 -7.13
CA GLU A 84 7.25 -5.75 -7.58
C GLU A 84 6.28 -4.57 -7.76
N ALA A 85 6.84 -3.35 -7.81
CA ALA A 85 6.11 -2.11 -7.97
C ALA A 85 5.37 -2.01 -9.32
N ALA A 86 5.94 -2.54 -10.41
CA ALA A 86 5.32 -2.49 -11.74
C ALA A 86 3.97 -3.21 -11.78
N ALA A 87 3.84 -4.34 -11.08
CA ALA A 87 2.58 -5.08 -10.97
C ALA A 87 1.51 -4.29 -10.19
N LEU A 88 1.92 -3.47 -9.22
CA LEU A 88 1.03 -2.55 -8.49
C LEU A 88 0.57 -1.40 -9.40
N ALA A 89 1.48 -0.81 -10.19
CA ALA A 89 1.14 0.24 -11.14
C ALA A 89 0.06 -0.21 -12.12
N TRP A 90 0.21 -1.41 -12.68
CA TRP A 90 -0.77 -1.99 -13.59
C TRP A 90 -2.17 -2.15 -12.95
N LEU A 91 -2.25 -2.56 -11.69
CA LEU A 91 -3.53 -2.66 -10.97
C LEU A 91 -4.19 -1.31 -10.73
N ILE A 92 -3.38 -0.31 -10.39
CA ILE A 92 -3.85 1.07 -10.21
C ILE A 92 -4.41 1.59 -11.54
N ASP A 93 -3.68 1.43 -12.65
CA ASP A 93 -4.15 1.85 -13.97
C ASP A 93 -5.44 1.16 -14.37
N LYS A 94 -5.54 -0.15 -14.14
CA LYS A 94 -6.75 -0.92 -14.43
C LYS A 94 -7.97 -0.42 -13.64
N ALA A 95 -7.78 0.00 -12.39
CA ALA A 95 -8.85 0.54 -11.55
C ALA A 95 -9.24 1.99 -11.91
N ARG A 96 -8.41 2.70 -12.68
CA ARG A 96 -8.71 4.05 -13.17
C ARG A 96 -9.51 4.07 -14.48
N GLY A 97 -9.40 2.99 -15.28
CA GLY A 97 -10.10 2.84 -16.57
C GLY A 97 -11.54 2.40 -16.40
#